data_AF-A0A952X074-F1
#
_entry.id   AF-A0A952X074-F1
#
_cell.length_a   1.000
_cell.length_b   1.000
_cell.length_c   1.000
_cell.angle_alpha   90.00
_cell.angle_beta   90.00
_cell.angle_gamma   90.00
#
_symmetry.space_group_name_H-M   'P 1'
#
loop_
_entity.id
_entity.type
_entity.pdbx_description
1 polymer ?
#
loop_
_entity_poly.entity_id
_entity_poly.type
_entity_poly.pdbx_seq_one_letter_code
_entity_poly.pdbx_strand_id
1 'polypeptide(L)'
;MSFRNDLSLALASLRGLSSQTPSSIVLRDPAGLTLRIEFTVVDALSCAFQELALEVPALQSAAFDVFKTWAQNLSRRITYLLEQIGPLEFDPANGEVLIRSTPPDQLPDGTQFYEIMLSQQAGTFTLKRYRSVKGTPGRSLVDIQVTHEVLYKLVDDLTDTLPTP
;
A
#
# COMPACT_ATOMS: atom_id res chain seq x y z
N MET A 1 -4.08 4.03 -17.43
CA MET A 1 -5.27 3.72 -16.62
C MET A 1 -5.05 4.42 -15.30
N SER A 2 -5.98 5.22 -14.78
CA SER A 2 -5.70 5.98 -13.56
C SER A 2 -6.96 6.14 -12.72
N PHE A 3 -6.88 5.65 -11.50
CA PHE A 3 -7.88 5.85 -10.44
C PHE A 3 -7.96 7.31 -9.98
N ARG A 4 -7.10 8.20 -10.49
CA ARG A 4 -6.87 9.54 -9.94
C ARG A 4 -8.11 10.42 -9.89
N ASN A 5 -8.92 10.42 -10.94
CA ASN A 5 -10.15 11.22 -10.98
C ASN A 5 -11.16 10.73 -9.94
N ASP A 6 -11.42 9.42 -9.90
CA ASP A 6 -12.36 8.82 -8.96
C ASP A 6 -11.87 8.95 -7.51
N LEU A 7 -10.56 8.82 -7.29
CA LEU A 7 -9.93 9.02 -5.99
C LEU A 7 -10.02 10.48 -5.54
N SER A 8 -9.87 11.44 -6.46
CA SER A 8 -10.08 12.86 -6.16
C SER A 8 -11.53 13.14 -5.74
N LEU A 9 -12.51 12.56 -6.42
CA LEU A 9 -13.92 12.68 -6.05
C LEU A 9 -14.21 12.02 -4.70
N ALA A 10 -13.64 10.84 -4.46
CA ALA A 10 -13.78 10.14 -3.19
C ALA A 10 -13.21 10.95 -2.01
N LEU A 11 -11.98 11.47 -2.14
CA LEU A 11 -11.37 12.34 -1.12
C LEU A 11 -12.19 13.61 -0.87
N ALA A 12 -12.76 14.22 -1.91
CA ALA A 12 -13.65 15.37 -1.75
C ALA A 12 -14.92 15.02 -0.96
N SER A 13 -15.50 13.83 -1.20
CA SER A 13 -16.69 13.35 -0.48
C SER A 13 -16.42 13.00 0.99
N LEU A 14 -15.18 12.63 1.31
CA LEU A 14 -14.74 12.29 2.67
C LEU A 14 -14.18 13.48 3.45
N ARG A 15 -14.12 14.69 2.88
CA ARG A 15 -13.53 15.86 3.53
C ARG A 15 -14.16 16.11 4.91
N GLY A 16 -13.33 16.20 5.94
CA GLY A 16 -13.75 16.35 7.33
C GLY A 16 -13.92 15.02 8.08
N LEU A 17 -13.69 13.88 7.41
CA LEU A 17 -13.64 12.58 8.07
C LEU A 17 -12.56 12.59 9.15
N SER A 18 -12.92 12.13 10.35
CA SER A 18 -12.01 11.87 11.46
C SER A 18 -12.66 10.82 12.37
N SER A 19 -12.29 9.56 12.20
CA SER A 19 -12.92 8.41 12.85
C SER A 19 -11.89 7.35 13.27
N GLN A 20 -12.15 6.68 14.39
CA GLN A 20 -11.38 5.50 14.81
C GLN A 20 -11.74 4.24 14.00
N THR A 21 -12.95 4.20 13.44
CA THR A 21 -13.38 3.14 12.51
C THR A 21 -13.16 3.63 11.08
N PRO A 22 -12.33 2.96 10.26
CA PRO A 22 -12.05 3.41 8.91
C PRO A 22 -13.29 3.42 8.02
N SER A 23 -13.35 4.41 7.12
CA SER A 23 -14.29 4.44 6.00
C SER A 23 -13.61 3.82 4.78
N SER A 24 -14.23 2.77 4.24
CA SER A 24 -13.70 2.05 3.08
C SER A 24 -14.19 2.68 1.77
N ILE A 25 -13.26 3.05 0.91
CA ILE A 25 -13.52 3.43 -0.48
C ILE A 25 -13.05 2.30 -1.38
N VAL A 26 -13.89 1.92 -2.35
CA VAL A 26 -13.56 0.92 -3.36
C VAL A 26 -13.75 1.55 -4.73
N LEU A 27 -12.66 1.65 -5.49
CA LEU A 27 -12.64 2.16 -6.86
C LEU A 27 -12.35 1.00 -7.82
N ARG A 28 -12.97 1.02 -8.99
CA ARG A 28 -12.79 0.00 -10.02
C ARG A 28 -12.46 0.66 -11.34
N ASP A 29 -11.49 0.12 -12.05
CA ASP A 29 -11.17 0.58 -13.40
C ASP A 29 -11.80 -0.34 -14.48
N PRO A 30 -11.83 0.11 -15.75
CA PRO A 30 -12.37 -0.70 -16.84
C PRO A 30 -11.57 -1.99 -17.14
N ALA A 31 -10.32 -2.10 -16.69
CA ALA A 31 -9.50 -3.30 -16.85
C ALA A 31 -9.75 -4.35 -15.75
N GLY A 32 -10.66 -4.07 -14.80
CA GLY A 32 -11.02 -4.97 -13.71
C GLY A 32 -10.12 -4.86 -12.49
N LEU A 33 -9.24 -3.86 -12.42
CA LEU A 33 -8.48 -3.55 -11.22
C LEU A 33 -9.42 -3.01 -10.15
N THR A 34 -9.23 -3.45 -8.90
CA THR A 34 -9.99 -2.95 -7.75
C THR A 34 -9.04 -2.34 -6.72
N LEU A 35 -9.13 -1.03 -6.50
CA LEU A 35 -8.38 -0.31 -5.48
C LEU A 35 -9.28 -0.08 -4.26
N ARG A 36 -8.85 -0.55 -3.09
CA ARG A 36 -9.50 -0.28 -1.80
C ARG A 36 -8.59 0.55 -0.90
N ILE A 37 -9.14 1.57 -0.25
CA ILE A 37 -8.42 2.36 0.75
C ILE A 37 -9.31 2.54 1.99
N GLU A 38 -8.73 2.33 3.16
CA GLU A 38 -9.42 2.43 4.45
C GLU A 38 -9.02 3.71 5.18
N PHE A 39 -9.75 4.80 4.94
CA PHE A 39 -9.44 6.13 5.48
C PHE A 39 -9.91 6.29 6.92
N THR A 40 -9.07 6.90 7.77
CA THR A 40 -9.40 7.30 9.14
C THR A 40 -9.57 8.81 9.27
N VAL A 41 -8.79 9.58 8.50
CA VAL A 41 -8.84 11.05 8.45
C VAL A 41 -8.74 11.54 7.01
N VAL A 42 -9.52 12.54 6.64
CA VAL A 42 -9.38 13.26 5.36
C VAL A 42 -9.63 14.74 5.59
N ASP A 43 -8.64 15.58 5.27
CA ASP A 43 -8.74 17.04 5.36
C ASP A 43 -8.73 17.70 3.96
N ALA A 44 -8.32 18.98 3.86
CA ALA A 44 -8.27 19.69 2.59
C ALA A 44 -7.09 19.26 1.70
N LEU A 45 -5.95 18.86 2.29
CA LEU A 45 -4.68 18.63 1.62
C LEU A 45 -4.04 17.27 1.98
N SER A 46 -4.50 16.61 3.03
CA SER A 46 -3.91 15.40 3.60
C SER A 46 -4.96 14.39 4.06
N CYS A 47 -4.51 13.15 4.18
CA CYS A 47 -5.32 12.05 4.64
C CYS A 47 -4.49 11.06 5.48
N ALA A 48 -5.20 10.32 6.32
CA ALA A 48 -4.70 9.17 7.05
C ALA A 48 -5.50 7.92 6.65
N PHE A 49 -4.82 6.80 6.43
CA PHE A 49 -5.47 5.52 6.12
C PHE A 49 -4.72 4.33 6.72
N GLN A 50 -5.44 3.25 7.00
CA GLN A 50 -4.90 2.04 7.62
C GLN A 50 -4.37 1.03 6.60
N GLU A 51 -5.01 0.97 5.44
CA GLU A 51 -4.69 0.01 4.40
C GLU A 51 -4.96 0.63 3.02
N LEU A 52 -4.05 0.37 2.08
CA LEU A 52 -4.29 0.52 0.65
C LEU A 52 -4.07 -0.86 0.01
N ALA A 53 -5.09 -1.37 -0.66
CA ALA A 53 -5.04 -2.66 -1.33
C ALA A 53 -5.41 -2.52 -2.81
N LEU A 54 -4.69 -3.22 -3.68
CA LEU A 54 -4.97 -3.30 -5.11
C LEU A 54 -5.11 -4.77 -5.50
N GLU A 55 -6.27 -5.12 -6.05
CA GLU A 55 -6.53 -6.42 -6.64
C GLU A 55 -6.31 -6.33 -8.15
N VAL A 56 -5.51 -7.27 -8.67
CA VAL A 56 -5.09 -7.35 -10.06
C VAL A 56 -5.44 -8.75 -10.57
N PRO A 57 -6.70 -8.99 -11.00
CA PRO A 57 -7.15 -10.33 -11.37
C PRO A 57 -6.28 -11.03 -12.42
N ALA A 58 -5.71 -10.26 -13.35
CA ALA A 58 -4.83 -10.77 -14.40
C ALA A 58 -3.51 -11.38 -13.87
N LEU A 59 -3.10 -11.07 -12.62
CA LEU A 59 -1.90 -11.64 -12.00
C LEU A 59 -2.20 -12.88 -11.16
N GLN A 60 -3.47 -13.26 -10.99
CA GLN A 60 -3.80 -14.51 -10.32
C GLN A 60 -3.15 -15.67 -11.08
N SER A 61 -2.35 -16.47 -10.36
CA SER A 61 -1.59 -17.58 -10.94
C SER A 61 -0.50 -17.20 -11.97
N ALA A 62 -0.12 -15.91 -12.09
CA ALA A 62 1.05 -15.53 -12.87
C ALA A 62 2.32 -16.16 -12.28
N ALA A 63 3.38 -16.30 -13.08
CA ALA A 63 4.63 -16.91 -12.61
C ALA A 63 5.24 -16.10 -11.45
N PHE A 64 5.85 -16.77 -10.47
CA PHE A 64 6.42 -16.11 -9.29
C PHE A 64 7.49 -15.04 -9.64
N ASP A 65 8.25 -15.25 -10.72
CA ASP A 65 9.23 -14.27 -11.21
C ASP A 65 8.59 -12.94 -11.64
N VAL A 66 7.31 -12.94 -12.02
CA VAL A 66 6.54 -11.73 -12.31
C VAL A 66 6.37 -10.90 -11.03
N PHE A 67 6.03 -11.54 -9.91
CA PHE A 67 5.89 -10.90 -8.60
C PHE A 67 7.24 -10.41 -8.05
N LYS A 68 8.31 -11.18 -8.25
CA LYS A 68 9.66 -10.75 -7.89
C LYS A 68 10.07 -9.48 -8.65
N THR A 69 9.80 -9.44 -9.95
CA THR A 69 10.08 -8.27 -10.79
C THR A 69 9.22 -7.08 -10.39
N TRP A 70 7.93 -7.31 -10.11
CA TRP A 70 7.02 -6.28 -9.64
C TRP A 70 7.51 -5.65 -8.33
N ALA A 71 7.88 -6.48 -7.35
CA ALA A 71 8.42 -6.02 -6.07
C ALA A 71 9.65 -5.12 -6.24
N GLN A 72 10.59 -5.51 -7.10
CA GLN A 72 11.78 -4.71 -7.39
C GLN A 72 11.44 -3.38 -8.06
N ASN A 73 10.50 -3.37 -9.01
CA ASN A 73 10.06 -2.17 -9.70
C ASN A 73 9.35 -1.21 -8.73
N LEU A 74 8.47 -1.74 -7.88
CA LEU A 74 7.79 -0.98 -6.82
C LEU A 74 8.78 -0.31 -5.88
N SER A 75 9.73 -1.08 -5.34
CA SER A 75 10.75 -0.56 -4.41
C SER A 75 11.64 0.52 -5.04
N ARG A 76 11.92 0.44 -6.34
CA ARG A 76 12.68 1.49 -7.06
C ARG A 76 11.85 2.74 -7.35
N ARG A 77 10.54 2.59 -7.55
CA ARG A 77 9.63 3.67 -7.92
C ARG A 77 9.16 4.48 -6.71
N ILE A 78 8.82 3.79 -5.62
CA ILE A 78 8.28 4.38 -4.39
C ILE A 78 9.45 4.80 -3.49
N THR A 79 9.95 6.02 -3.70
CA THR A 79 11.11 6.59 -3.01
C THR A 79 10.77 7.82 -2.16
N TYR A 80 9.48 8.17 -2.07
CA TYR A 80 8.96 9.39 -1.45
C TYR A 80 8.18 9.13 -0.16
N LEU A 81 8.16 7.89 0.33
CA LEU A 81 7.73 7.58 1.69
C LEU A 81 8.81 8.02 2.69
N LEU A 82 8.45 8.09 3.98
CA LEU A 82 9.39 8.49 5.04
C LEU A 82 10.59 7.54 5.16
N GLU A 83 10.37 6.25 4.94
CA GLU A 83 11.40 5.21 4.88
C GLU A 83 11.51 4.64 3.46
N GLN A 84 12.73 4.34 3.02
CA GLN A 84 12.93 3.55 1.80
C GLN A 84 12.37 2.14 2.02
N ILE A 85 11.75 1.58 0.98
CA ILE A 85 11.21 0.22 1.02
C ILE A 85 12.00 -0.70 0.08
N GLY A 86 12.17 -1.96 0.49
CA GLY A 86 12.91 -2.95 -0.27
C GLY A 86 12.36 -4.35 -0.06
N PRO A 87 12.52 -5.28 -1.02
CA PRO A 87 12.13 -6.67 -0.83
C PRO A 87 12.88 -7.26 0.37
N LEU A 88 12.14 -7.81 1.32
CA LEU A 88 12.66 -8.43 2.53
C LEU A 88 12.67 -9.96 2.39
N GLU A 89 11.60 -10.53 1.85
CA GLU A 89 11.43 -11.97 1.73
C GLU A 89 10.70 -12.32 0.43
N PHE A 90 11.16 -13.41 -0.20
CA PHE A 90 10.50 -14.05 -1.33
C PHE A 90 10.16 -15.46 -0.89
N ASP A 91 8.87 -15.80 -0.88
CA ASP A 91 8.39 -17.13 -0.53
C ASP A 91 7.67 -17.76 -1.74
N PRO A 92 8.41 -18.50 -2.59
CA PRO A 92 7.82 -19.19 -3.73
C PRO A 92 6.87 -20.33 -3.33
N ALA A 93 6.99 -20.87 -2.11
CA ALA A 93 6.16 -21.99 -1.68
C ALA A 93 4.74 -21.51 -1.36
N ASN A 94 4.61 -20.34 -0.74
CA ASN A 94 3.32 -19.70 -0.49
C ASN A 94 2.89 -18.71 -1.58
N GLY A 95 3.80 -18.37 -2.51
CA GLY A 95 3.53 -17.39 -3.57
C GLY A 95 3.44 -15.98 -3.02
N GLU A 96 4.24 -15.65 -2.02
CA GLU A 96 4.22 -14.36 -1.33
C GLU A 96 5.53 -13.61 -1.51
N VAL A 97 5.44 -12.29 -1.62
CA VAL A 97 6.60 -11.40 -1.60
C VAL A 97 6.35 -10.31 -0.56
N LEU A 98 7.27 -10.23 0.40
CA LEU A 98 7.25 -9.24 1.46
C LEU A 98 8.26 -8.14 1.14
N ILE A 99 7.78 -6.91 1.09
CA ILE A 99 8.59 -5.70 0.98
C ILE A 99 8.41 -4.90 2.27
N ARG A 100 9.50 -4.37 2.82
CA ARG A 100 9.46 -3.62 4.09
C ARG A 100 10.36 -2.39 4.05
N SER A 101 10.11 -1.42 4.92
CA SER A 101 11.06 -0.36 5.21
C SER A 101 12.45 -0.91 5.54
N THR A 102 13.47 -0.40 4.87
CA THR A 102 14.87 -0.81 5.00
C THR A 102 15.81 0.40 4.94
N PRO A 103 16.32 0.90 6.09
CA PRO A 103 15.98 0.49 7.46
C PRO A 103 14.57 0.95 7.88
N PRO A 104 13.97 0.31 8.90
CA PRO A 104 12.77 0.85 9.55
C PRO A 104 13.09 2.13 10.36
N ASP A 105 12.10 2.99 10.53
CA ASP A 105 12.22 4.19 11.36
C ASP A 105 12.42 3.82 12.83
N GLN A 106 13.36 4.50 13.48
CA GLN A 106 13.76 4.23 14.86
C GLN A 106 13.07 5.20 15.80
N LEU A 107 12.25 4.66 16.69
CA LEU A 107 11.60 5.43 17.76
C LEU A 107 12.31 5.19 19.10
N PRO A 108 12.15 6.08 20.09
CA PRO A 108 12.71 5.87 21.42
C PRO A 108 12.30 4.53 22.06
N ASP A 109 11.08 4.06 21.80
CA ASP A 109 10.47 2.88 22.40
C ASP A 109 10.30 1.70 21.43
N GLY A 110 10.83 1.78 20.20
CA GLY A 110 10.54 0.75 19.20
C GLY A 110 10.91 1.14 17.77
N THR A 111 10.19 0.56 16.81
CA THR A 111 10.36 0.87 15.38
C THR A 111 9.02 1.07 14.71
N GLN A 112 9.02 1.85 13.64
CA GLN A 112 7.92 1.94 12.68
C GLN A 112 8.40 1.54 11.29
N PHE A 113 7.51 0.94 10.52
CA PHE A 113 7.85 0.51 9.17
C PHE A 113 6.60 0.34 8.31
N TYR A 114 6.75 0.66 7.03
CA TYR A 114 5.84 0.25 5.99
C TYR A 114 6.06 -1.23 5.66
N GLU A 115 4.97 -1.90 5.33
CA GLU A 115 4.98 -3.25 4.82
C GLU A 115 4.07 -3.36 3.61
N ILE A 116 4.60 -3.94 2.55
CA ILE A 116 3.87 -4.30 1.36
C ILE A 116 3.90 -5.81 1.22
N MET A 117 2.71 -6.41 1.11
CA MET A 117 2.54 -7.82 0.79
C MET A 117 2.04 -7.96 -0.64
N LEU A 118 2.73 -8.77 -1.43
CA LEU A 118 2.24 -9.22 -2.73
C LEU A 118 1.84 -10.69 -2.62
N SER A 119 0.64 -11.04 -3.05
CA SER A 119 0.14 -12.42 -3.07
C SER A 119 -0.12 -12.87 -4.51
N GLN A 120 0.61 -13.90 -4.96
CA GLN A 120 0.42 -14.53 -6.25
C GLN A 120 -0.92 -15.25 -6.35
N GLN A 121 -1.34 -15.89 -5.27
CA GLN A 121 -2.58 -16.67 -5.23
C GLN A 121 -3.81 -15.75 -5.34
N ALA A 122 -3.79 -14.62 -4.62
CA ALA A 122 -4.87 -13.65 -4.65
C ALA A 122 -4.74 -12.63 -5.79
N GLY A 123 -3.55 -12.47 -6.37
CA GLY A 123 -3.26 -11.41 -7.33
C GLY A 123 -3.36 -10.02 -6.68
N THR A 124 -2.85 -9.87 -5.46
CA THR A 124 -3.06 -8.65 -4.67
C THR A 124 -1.76 -7.97 -4.25
N PHE A 125 -1.85 -6.66 -4.07
CA PHE A 125 -0.92 -5.81 -3.37
C PHE A 125 -1.62 -5.25 -2.14
N THR A 126 -0.95 -5.23 -0.99
CA THR A 126 -1.46 -4.57 0.23
C THR A 126 -0.36 -3.78 0.91
N LEU A 127 -0.56 -2.48 1.10
CA LEU A 127 0.30 -1.58 1.87
C LEU A 127 -0.32 -1.29 3.24
N LYS A 128 0.49 -1.47 4.29
CA LYS A 128 0.20 -1.12 5.69
C LYS A 128 1.41 -0.48 6.35
N ARG A 129 1.18 0.15 7.50
CA ARG A 129 2.27 0.60 8.38
C ARG A 129 2.09 0.02 9.77
N TYR A 130 3.20 -0.42 10.35
CA TYR A 130 3.21 -1.07 11.64
C TYR A 130 4.16 -0.37 12.61
N ARG A 131 3.85 -0.50 13.91
CA ARG A 131 4.75 -0.16 15.00
C ARG A 131 5.04 -1.39 15.83
N SER A 132 6.31 -1.62 16.13
CA SER A 132 6.76 -2.58 17.12
C SER A 132 7.31 -1.85 18.34
N VAL A 133 6.97 -2.30 19.54
CA VAL A 133 7.41 -1.70 20.81
C VAL A 133 8.40 -2.65 21.49
N LYS A 134 9.52 -2.12 21.99
CA LYS A 134 10.54 -2.92 22.69
C LYS A 134 9.94 -3.62 23.90
N GLY A 135 10.22 -4.92 24.03
CA GLY A 135 9.72 -5.73 25.13
C GLY A 135 8.26 -6.20 24.98
N THR A 136 7.55 -5.75 23.95
CA THR A 136 6.20 -6.24 23.61
C THR A 136 6.26 -7.13 22.36
N PRO A 137 5.86 -8.41 22.43
CA PRO A 137 5.79 -9.26 21.26
C PRO A 137 4.82 -8.72 20.21
N GLY A 138 5.21 -8.81 18.93
CA GLY A 138 4.36 -8.47 17.80
C GLY A 138 4.47 -7.00 17.36
N ARG A 139 3.39 -6.53 16.72
CA ARG A 139 3.28 -5.20 16.13
C ARG A 139 1.83 -4.75 16.08
N SER A 140 1.59 -3.46 16.17
CA SER A 140 0.27 -2.84 15.98
C SER A 140 0.20 -2.09 14.66
N LEU A 141 -0.97 -2.08 14.05
CA LEU A 141 -1.25 -1.25 12.87
C LEU A 141 -1.24 0.22 13.28
N VAL A 142 -0.66 1.07 12.44
CA VAL A 142 -0.69 2.54 12.58
C VAL A 142 -1.06 3.17 11.26
N ASP A 143 -1.72 4.33 11.31
CA ASP A 143 -2.14 5.02 10.11
C ASP A 143 -0.95 5.49 9.27
N ILE A 144 -1.12 5.40 7.97
CA ILE A 144 -0.27 6.05 6.97
C ILE A 144 -0.82 7.46 6.76
N GLN A 145 -0.01 8.46 7.10
CA GLN A 145 -0.35 9.88 6.92
C GLN A 145 0.41 10.44 5.74
N VAL A 146 -0.31 10.98 4.76
CA VAL A 146 0.27 11.53 3.53
C VAL A 146 -0.55 12.73 3.05
N THR A 147 0.05 13.57 2.20
CA THR A 147 -0.72 14.53 1.42
C THR A 147 -1.54 13.81 0.35
N HIS A 148 -2.61 14.44 -0.14
CA HIS A 148 -3.37 13.94 -1.28
C HIS A 148 -2.48 13.74 -2.51
N GLU A 149 -1.50 14.62 -2.74
CA GLU A 149 -0.55 14.50 -3.86
C GLU A 149 0.31 13.23 -3.76
N VAL A 150 0.79 12.90 -2.57
CA VAL A 150 1.55 11.67 -2.32
C VAL A 150 0.67 10.44 -2.52
N LEU A 151 -0.59 10.48 -2.07
CA LEU A 151 -1.53 9.40 -2.31
C LEU A 151 -1.83 9.19 -3.80
N TYR A 152 -2.07 10.27 -4.56
CA TYR A 152 -2.25 10.17 -6.01
C TYR A 152 -1.02 9.58 -6.69
N LYS A 153 0.17 10.06 -6.33
CA LYS A 153 1.43 9.56 -6.88
C LYS A 153 1.63 8.07 -6.55
N LEU A 154 1.31 7.66 -5.34
CA LEU A 154 1.36 6.26 -4.92
C LEU A 154 0.45 5.40 -5.80
N VAL A 155 -0.81 5.79 -5.96
CA VAL A 155 -1.76 5.03 -6.78
C VAL A 155 -1.34 5.00 -8.26
N ASP A 156 -0.88 6.12 -8.81
CA ASP A 156 -0.37 6.17 -10.19
C ASP A 156 0.86 5.24 -10.36
N ASP A 157 1.84 5.29 -9.44
CA ASP A 157 3.01 4.42 -9.48
C ASP A 157 2.67 2.93 -9.30
N LEU A 158 1.66 2.59 -8.50
CA LEU A 158 1.17 1.21 -8.39
C LEU A 158 0.63 0.71 -9.73
N THR A 159 -0.18 1.53 -10.41
CA THR A 159 -0.73 1.16 -11.72
C THR A 159 0.33 1.13 -12.82
N ASP A 160 1.29 2.06 -12.81
CA ASP A 160 2.37 2.14 -13.80
C ASP A 160 3.39 1.01 -13.67
N THR A 161 3.53 0.43 -12.48
CA THR A 161 4.47 -0.67 -12.22
C THR A 161 3.83 -2.05 -12.34
N LEU A 162 2.52 -2.14 -12.65
CA LEU A 162 1.85 -3.41 -12.86
C LEU A 162 2.57 -4.21 -13.96
N PRO A 163 2.88 -5.48 -13.71
CA PRO A 163 3.43 -6.35 -14.73
C PRO A 163 2.44 -6.52 -15.88
N THR A 164 2.95 -6.44 -17.11
CA THR A 164 2.21 -6.94 -18.27
C THR A 164 2.18 -8.48 -18.21
N PRO A 165 1.02 -9.11 -18.47
CA PRO A 165 0.90 -10.56 -18.58
C PRO A 165 1.84 -11.17 -19.61
#